data_AF-A0A1J5JL69-F1
#
_entry.id   AF-A0A1J5JL69-F1
#
_cell.length_a   1.000
_cell.length_b   1.000
_cell.length_c   1.000
_cell.angle_alpha   90.00
_cell.angle_beta   90.00
_cell.angle_gamma   90.00
#
_symmetry.space_group_name_H-M   'P 1'
#
loop_
_entity.id
_entity.type
_entity.pdbx_description
1 polymer ?
#
loop_
_entity_poly.entity_id
_entity_poly.type
_entity_poly.pdbx_seq_one_letter_code
_entity_poly.pdbx_strand_id
1 'polypeptide(L)'
;MTRRFLVLLTLICGLGLSAVPLLAQAELLRASFSALAPDQARRVQTELQGAGLYEGAIDGRYGPRTEASLVAGAAFLAENSEGAVIIDLTSPEGVAAYLRALHEGKLAAWLYGEGGECDGC
;
A
#
# COMPACT_ATOMS: atom_id res chain seq x y z
N MET A 1 23.06 -32.32 -28.98
CA MET A 1 23.76 -31.26 -28.22
C MET A 1 23.31 -31.32 -26.77
N THR A 2 24.17 -31.88 -25.92
CA THR A 2 23.99 -32.04 -24.48
C THR A 2 24.22 -30.71 -23.77
N ARG A 3 23.30 -30.30 -22.91
CA ARG A 3 23.58 -29.31 -21.86
C ARG A 3 23.09 -29.83 -20.51
N ARG A 4 23.97 -30.58 -19.86
CA ARG A 4 23.97 -30.78 -18.41
C ARG A 4 24.49 -29.48 -17.81
N PHE A 5 23.64 -28.72 -17.13
CA PHE A 5 24.07 -27.62 -16.26
C PHE A 5 23.76 -28.01 -14.82
N LEU A 6 24.78 -28.57 -14.18
CA LEU A 6 24.84 -28.80 -12.75
C LEU A 6 25.61 -27.61 -12.18
N VAL A 7 24.89 -26.57 -11.76
CA VAL A 7 25.45 -25.45 -10.99
C VAL A 7 24.70 -25.43 -9.67
N LEU A 8 25.28 -26.15 -8.72
CA LEU A 8 24.98 -26.03 -7.30
C LEU A 8 25.66 -24.74 -6.85
N LEU A 9 24.89 -23.66 -6.69
CA LEU A 9 25.36 -22.42 -6.09
C LEU A 9 24.48 -22.11 -4.89
N THR A 10 24.86 -22.71 -3.76
CA THR A 10 24.45 -22.25 -2.45
C THR A 10 24.93 -20.81 -2.27
N LEU A 11 24.00 -19.87 -2.26
CA LEU A 11 24.24 -18.52 -1.78
C LEU A 11 23.23 -18.25 -0.66
N ILE A 12 23.54 -18.76 0.52
CA ILE A 12 23.00 -18.24 1.78
C ILE A 12 23.87 -17.03 2.11
N CYS A 13 23.40 -15.82 1.79
CA CYS A 13 23.75 -14.61 2.54
C CYS A 13 22.86 -13.45 2.09
N GLY A 14 21.96 -13.04 2.99
CA GLY A 14 21.04 -11.94 2.77
C GLY A 14 20.02 -11.84 3.90
N LEU A 15 20.48 -12.00 5.15
CA LEU A 15 19.73 -11.54 6.32
C LEU A 15 19.62 -10.02 6.24
N GLY A 16 18.54 -9.57 5.60
CA GLY A 16 18.12 -8.18 5.53
C GLY A 16 16.60 -8.02 5.52
N LEU A 17 15.85 -9.11 5.73
CA LEU A 17 14.46 -8.98 6.16
C LEU A 17 14.52 -8.56 7.63
N SER A 18 14.69 -7.25 7.88
CA SER A 18 14.06 -6.67 9.05
C SER A 18 12.58 -6.93 8.88
N ALA A 19 12.11 -8.08 9.36
CA ALA A 19 10.73 -8.26 9.70
C ALA A 19 10.46 -7.24 10.80
N VAL A 20 10.20 -5.99 10.40
CA VAL A 20 9.46 -5.06 11.23
C VAL A 20 8.29 -5.91 11.70
N PRO A 21 8.18 -6.18 13.01
CA PRO A 21 7.18 -7.12 13.47
C PRO A 21 5.85 -6.62 12.94
N LEU A 22 5.07 -7.48 12.28
CA LEU A 22 3.78 -7.11 11.67
C LEU A 22 2.91 -6.27 12.63
N LEU A 23 3.07 -6.50 13.94
CA LEU A 23 2.49 -5.72 15.03
C LEU A 23 2.88 -4.23 15.03
N ALA A 24 4.15 -3.89 14.75
CA ALA A 24 4.60 -2.50 14.65
C ALA A 24 4.01 -1.79 13.44
N GLN A 25 3.92 -2.46 12.28
CA GLN A 25 3.26 -1.90 11.10
C GLN A 25 1.76 -1.66 11.34
N ALA A 26 1.06 -2.65 11.90
CA ALA A 26 -0.35 -2.52 12.26
C ALA A 26 -0.58 -1.35 13.23
N GLU A 27 0.31 -1.15 14.21
CA GLU A 27 0.20 -0.03 15.14
C GLU A 27 0.50 1.33 14.48
N LEU A 28 1.44 1.40 13.53
CA LEU A 28 1.67 2.62 12.74
C LEU A 28 0.45 3.00 11.91
N LEU A 29 -0.16 2.03 11.22
CA LEU A 29 -1.38 2.23 10.45
C LEU A 29 -2.52 2.69 11.36
N ARG A 30 -2.71 2.03 12.50
CA ARG A 30 -3.75 2.39 13.47
C ARG A 30 -3.55 3.79 14.02
N ALA A 31 -2.36 4.12 14.50
CA ALA A 31 -2.05 5.41 15.09
C ALA A 31 -2.23 6.54 14.07
N SER A 32 -1.69 6.37 12.86
CA SER A 32 -1.74 7.40 11.81
C SER A 32 -3.17 7.60 11.28
N PHE A 33 -3.91 6.52 11.05
CA PHE A 33 -5.31 6.62 10.60
C PHE A 33 -6.20 7.23 11.67
N SER A 34 -6.02 6.84 12.95
CA SER A 34 -6.81 7.37 14.07
C SER A 34 -6.53 8.86 14.34
N ALA A 35 -5.42 9.40 13.83
CA ALA A 35 -5.08 10.82 13.90
C ALA A 35 -5.73 11.67 12.80
N LEU A 36 -6.32 11.06 11.77
CA LEU A 36 -7.03 11.77 10.71
C LEU A 36 -8.29 12.45 11.24
N ALA A 37 -8.64 13.59 10.62
CA ALA A 37 -9.98 14.15 10.81
C ALA A 37 -11.04 13.15 10.26
N PRO A 38 -12.26 13.10 10.84
CA PRO A 38 -13.25 12.10 10.44
C PRO A 38 -13.61 12.12 8.95
N ASP A 39 -13.60 13.28 8.31
CA ASP A 39 -13.83 13.45 6.87
C ASP A 39 -12.67 12.92 6.03
N GLN A 40 -11.42 13.14 6.45
CA GLN A 40 -10.23 12.57 5.81
C GLN A 40 -10.25 11.04 5.90
N ALA A 41 -10.54 10.49 7.08
CA ALA A 41 -10.65 9.04 7.28
C ALA A 41 -11.71 8.40 6.38
N ARG A 42 -12.88 9.04 6.24
CA ARG A 42 -13.93 8.58 5.32
C ARG A 42 -13.51 8.67 3.86
N ARG A 43 -12.77 9.71 3.46
CA ARG A 43 -12.21 9.80 2.10
C ARG A 43 -11.23 8.66 1.82
N VAL A 44 -10.33 8.33 2.75
CA VAL A 44 -9.45 7.16 2.63
C VAL A 44 -10.25 5.88 2.40
N GLN A 45 -11.26 5.61 3.21
CA GLN A 45 -12.14 4.44 3.04
C GLN A 45 -12.91 4.48 1.70
N THR A 46 -13.32 5.66 1.25
CA THR A 46 -14.04 5.84 -0.02
C THR A 46 -13.16 5.49 -1.22
N GLU A 47 -11.92 5.98 -1.26
CA GLU A 47 -10.96 5.69 -2.34
C GLU A 47 -10.68 4.19 -2.41
N LEU A 48 -10.37 3.58 -1.26
CA LEU A 48 -10.11 2.13 -1.18
C LEU A 48 -11.35 1.30 -1.54
N GLN A 49 -12.56 1.76 -1.20
CA GLN A 49 -13.80 1.10 -1.59
C GLN A 49 -14.07 1.22 -3.09
N GLY A 50 -13.86 2.40 -3.66
CA GLY A 50 -14.00 2.63 -5.10
C GLY A 50 -13.04 1.74 -5.91
N ALA A 51 -11.84 1.51 -5.39
CA ALA A 51 -10.85 0.59 -5.98
C ALA A 51 -11.16 -0.90 -5.73
N GLY A 52 -12.25 -1.23 -5.01
CA GLY A 52 -12.63 -2.61 -4.67
C GLY A 52 -11.78 -3.26 -3.56
N LEU A 53 -10.98 -2.47 -2.84
CA LEU A 53 -10.07 -2.95 -1.79
C LEU A 53 -10.67 -2.87 -0.38
N TYR A 54 -11.77 -2.14 -0.19
CA TYR A 54 -12.44 -1.96 1.10
C TYR A 54 -13.94 -2.28 1.05
N GLU A 55 -14.33 -3.36 1.73
CA GLU A 55 -15.72 -3.85 1.79
C GLU A 55 -16.43 -3.49 3.13
N GLY A 56 -15.94 -2.45 3.82
CA GLY A 56 -16.52 -1.97 5.08
C GLY A 56 -17.45 -0.78 4.91
N ALA A 57 -18.02 -0.32 6.03
CA ALA A 57 -18.77 0.93 6.06
C ALA A 57 -17.80 2.12 6.02
N ILE A 58 -18.16 3.19 5.29
CA ILE A 58 -17.41 4.45 5.28
C ILE A 58 -17.77 5.24 6.55
N ASP A 59 -17.22 4.83 7.69
CA ASP A 59 -17.53 5.37 9.02
C ASP A 59 -16.39 6.19 9.63
N GLY A 60 -15.24 6.25 8.97
CA GLY A 60 -14.02 6.93 9.43
C GLY A 60 -13.34 6.24 10.60
N ARG A 61 -13.70 4.99 10.93
CA ARG A 61 -13.13 4.24 12.05
C ARG A 61 -12.04 3.28 11.58
N TYR A 62 -11.00 3.17 12.39
CA TYR A 62 -9.99 2.14 12.20
C TYR A 62 -10.51 0.78 12.71
N GLY A 63 -10.22 -0.27 11.95
CA GLY A 63 -10.51 -1.65 12.33
C GLY A 63 -9.80 -2.63 11.41
N PRO A 64 -9.93 -3.95 11.64
CA PRO A 64 -9.20 -4.97 10.89
C PRO A 64 -9.39 -4.90 9.37
N ARG A 65 -10.60 -4.53 8.91
CA ARG A 65 -10.86 -4.33 7.47
C ARG A 65 -10.14 -3.11 6.91
N THR A 66 -10.09 -2.01 7.68
CA THR A 66 -9.36 -0.80 7.28
C THR A 66 -7.87 -1.10 7.18
N GLU A 67 -7.31 -1.79 8.19
CA GLU A 67 -5.91 -2.23 8.18
C GLU A 67 -5.58 -3.08 6.96
N ALA A 68 -6.35 -4.15 6.72
CA ALA A 68 -6.16 -5.04 5.59
C ALA A 68 -6.24 -4.29 4.25
N SER A 69 -7.20 -3.37 4.09
CA SER A 69 -7.33 -2.57 2.87
C SER A 69 -6.18 -1.59 2.65
N LEU A 70 -5.59 -1.06 3.72
CA LEU A 70 -4.44 -0.16 3.61
C LEU A 70 -3.19 -0.92 3.15
N VAL A 71 -2.96 -2.11 3.69
CA VAL A 71 -1.88 -3.01 3.27
C VAL A 71 -2.09 -3.47 1.84
N ALA A 72 -3.29 -3.92 1.50
CA ALA A 72 -3.64 -4.34 0.14
C ALA A 72 -3.49 -3.19 -0.87
N GLY A 73 -3.95 -1.99 -0.52
CA GLY A 73 -3.82 -0.80 -1.37
C GLY A 73 -2.38 -0.40 -1.62
N ALA A 74 -1.49 -0.50 -0.63
CA ALA A 74 -0.08 -0.23 -0.82
C ALA A 74 0.57 -1.21 -1.81
N ALA A 75 0.23 -2.49 -1.73
CA ALA A 75 0.69 -3.51 -2.68
C ALA A 75 0.11 -3.29 -4.08
N PHE A 76 -1.20 -3.05 -4.17
CA PHE A 76 -1.90 -2.77 -5.43
C PHE A 76 -1.33 -1.56 -6.16
N LEU A 77 -1.04 -0.48 -5.44
CA LEU A 77 -0.42 0.73 -6.00
C LEU A 77 0.98 0.44 -6.56
N ALA A 78 1.79 -0.35 -5.86
CA ALA A 78 3.11 -0.72 -6.36
C ALA A 78 3.02 -1.55 -7.64
N GLU A 79 2.07 -2.49 -7.72
CA GLU A 79 1.84 -3.33 -8.90
C GLU A 79 1.30 -2.51 -10.09
N ASN A 80 0.22 -1.76 -9.89
CA ASN A 80 -0.42 -0.98 -10.96
C ASN A 80 0.43 0.18 -11.46
N SER A 81 1.38 0.66 -10.66
CA SER A 81 2.31 1.71 -11.06
C SER A 81 3.63 1.19 -11.63
N GLU A 82 3.77 -0.12 -11.83
CA GLU A 82 5.04 -0.76 -12.23
C GLU A 82 6.21 -0.38 -11.31
N GLY A 83 5.91 -0.16 -10.02
CA GLY A 83 6.87 0.27 -9.00
C GLY A 83 7.18 1.76 -8.98
N ALA A 84 6.51 2.59 -9.79
CA ALA A 84 6.68 4.05 -9.74
C ALA A 84 6.13 4.67 -8.43
N VAL A 85 5.14 4.01 -7.81
CA VAL A 85 4.60 4.36 -6.49
C VAL A 85 4.99 3.26 -5.49
N ILE A 86 5.92 3.58 -4.60
CA ILE A 86 6.29 2.69 -3.48
C ILE A 86 5.82 3.34 -2.20
N ILE A 87 4.95 2.64 -1.47
CA ILE A 87 4.44 3.09 -0.19
C ILE A 87 5.28 2.51 0.95
N ASP A 88 5.94 3.37 1.72
CA ASP A 88 6.65 2.96 2.93
C ASP A 88 5.66 2.80 4.10
N LEU A 89 5.32 1.55 4.42
CA LEU A 89 4.51 1.20 5.59
C LEU A 89 5.37 0.89 6.84
N THR A 90 6.68 1.13 6.79
CA THR A 90 7.61 0.83 7.90
C THR A 90 7.97 2.06 8.73
N SER A 91 7.60 3.26 8.28
CA SER A 91 7.82 4.52 8.99
C SER A 91 6.51 5.30 9.22
N PRO A 92 6.42 6.10 10.30
CA PRO A 92 5.30 7.01 10.51
C PRO A 92 5.13 8.03 9.38
N GLU A 93 6.25 8.52 8.82
CA GLU A 93 6.25 9.47 7.70
C GLU A 93 5.61 8.86 6.46
N GLY A 94 6.03 7.66 6.08
CA GLY A 94 5.52 6.96 4.89
C GLY A 94 4.03 6.65 5.00
N VAL A 95 3.58 6.18 6.18
CA VAL A 95 2.15 5.96 6.44
C VAL A 95 1.37 7.27 6.38
N ALA A 96 1.88 8.36 6.96
CA ALA A 96 1.21 9.66 6.92
C ALA A 96 1.14 10.22 5.48
N ALA A 97 2.20 10.04 4.68
CA ALA A 97 2.23 10.43 3.28
C ALA A 97 1.20 9.63 2.46
N TYR A 98 1.11 8.32 2.70
CA TYR A 98 0.16 7.44 2.05
C TYR A 98 -1.30 7.83 2.34
N LEU A 99 -1.66 7.97 3.62
CA LEU A 99 -3.01 8.36 4.02
C LEU A 99 -3.41 9.74 3.50
N ARG A 100 -2.44 10.67 3.46
CA ARG A 100 -2.62 11.99 2.85
C ARG A 100 -2.92 11.90 1.36
N ALA A 101 -2.09 11.14 0.63
CA ALA A 101 -2.24 10.98 -0.80
C ALA A 101 -3.58 10.31 -1.17
N LEU A 102 -4.05 9.35 -0.36
CA LEU A 102 -5.38 8.76 -0.51
C LEU A 102 -6.47 9.83 -0.31
N HIS A 103 -6.54 10.50 0.84
CA HIS A 103 -7.65 11.44 1.08
C HIS A 103 -7.61 12.71 0.20
N GLU A 104 -6.47 13.00 -0.44
CA GLU A 104 -6.32 14.05 -1.46
C GLU A 104 -6.61 13.56 -2.89
N GLY A 105 -6.90 12.27 -3.09
CA GLY A 105 -7.17 11.67 -4.41
C GLY A 105 -5.94 11.60 -5.32
N LYS A 106 -4.73 11.81 -4.79
CA LYS A 106 -3.47 11.86 -5.58
C LYS A 106 -3.05 10.50 -6.14
N LEU A 107 -3.66 9.43 -5.64
CA LEU A 107 -3.38 8.05 -6.05
C LEU A 107 -4.44 7.50 -7.03
N ALA A 108 -5.47 8.30 -7.37
CA ALA A 108 -6.61 7.86 -8.18
C ALA A 108 -6.19 7.26 -9.53
N ALA A 109 -5.22 7.85 -10.22
CA ALA A 109 -4.72 7.35 -11.50
C ALA A 109 -4.25 5.88 -11.42
N TRP A 110 -3.61 5.50 -10.31
CA TRP A 110 -3.11 4.14 -10.08
C TRP A 110 -4.14 3.22 -9.39
N LEU A 111 -5.10 3.80 -8.66
CA LEU A 111 -6.20 3.04 -8.03
C LEU A 111 -7.26 2.60 -9.04
N TYR A 112 -7.53 3.41 -10.06
CA TYR A 112 -8.60 3.16 -11.04
C TYR A 112 -8.11 2.67 -12.40
N GLY A 113 -6.79 2.55 -12.60
CA GLY A 113 -6.21 1.97 -13.81
C GLY A 113 -6.02 2.94 -14.97
N GLU A 114 -6.09 4.25 -14.74
CA GLU A 114 -5.79 5.30 -15.73
C GLU A 114 -4.27 5.62 -15.76
N GLY A 115 -3.44 4.66 -15.37
CA GLY A 115 -2.03 4.86 -15.08
C GLY A 115 -1.16 4.95 -16.34
N GLY A 116 -0.55 6.12 -16.57
CA GLY A 116 0.51 6.32 -17.57
C GLY A 116 0.04 6.66 -18.99
N GLU A 117 -1.26 6.64 -19.24
CA GLU A 117 -1.84 7.03 -20.52
C GLU A 117 -1.80 8.56 -20.64
N CYS A 118 -0.70 9.06 -21.18
CA CYS A 118 -0.68 10.37 -21.81
C CYS A 118 -1.61 10.34 -23.03
N ASP A 119 -2.88 10.66 -22.85
CA ASP A 119 -3.82 10.95 -23.94
C ASP A 119 -3.55 12.36 -24.50
N GLY A 120 -2.32 12.60 -24.98
CA GLY A 120 -1.92 13.87 -25.58
C GLY A 120 -0.51 14.37 -25.26
N CYS A 121 0.36 13.54 -24.68
CA CYS A 121 1.81 13.73 -24.74
C CYS A 121 2.37 12.95 -25.95
#